data_AF-A0A2D4HS74-F1
#
_entry.id   AF-A0A2D4HS74-F1
#
_cell.length_a   1.000
_cell.length_b   1.000
_cell.length_c   1.000
_cell.angle_alpha   90.00
_cell.angle_beta   90.00
_cell.angle_gamma   90.00
#
_symmetry.space_group_name_H-M   'P 1'
#
loop_
_entity.id
_entity.type
_entity.pdbx_description
1 polymer ?
#
loop_
_entity_poly.entity_id
_entity_poly.type
_entity_poly.pdbx_seq_one_letter_code
_entity_poly.pdbx_strand_id
1 'polypeptide(L)'
;GKNGGYIRKITPTATEALAPKPSLTQQKLQADLQQAFFHNQSPSLRRTVEFVAERIGSNCVKHIKATLVAELVKRAEVILQDAMKAEDGNYDKLLDAVCSQLYQEGAQALIQGKEFCRKKVPEAVKILLPEETSAAVLNCAANIAVGLAIEKACSWLSTNIAALIKREVKATFSRMLKVQMLSQSSANEIILKKDCPPNCQHQTAFPSQIISEIKDLLCIAIGPREENEEVRFADLESLLGRVSQTLQCRKFICPTSEQQLAKCTIELASLLVSDRVPIQELDFPSPKMPDHQQSKYHLISSLLKSLLSIWKDNFQAPVPLHLMFSQKNVTYLAGSKDHEWALFLFMLHGLVEHGLMTSTEVEHGLHDLQKQTWPLDFSEELEAVLRIFISKTHTTEPKTFACDLGSQPRGTVAAQS
;
A
#
# COMPACT_ATOMS: atom_id res chain seq x y z
N GLY A 1 87.48 14.36 37.88
CA GLY A 1 86.21 14.40 38.62
C GLY A 1 85.38 15.56 38.14
N LYS A 2 84.07 15.33 37.95
CA LYS A 2 82.98 16.28 37.63
C LYS A 2 83.03 16.97 36.26
N ASN A 3 82.45 16.30 35.25
CA ASN A 3 82.01 16.94 34.00
C ASN A 3 80.48 17.02 33.99
N GLY A 4 79.96 18.23 33.77
CA GLY A 4 78.54 18.51 33.56
C GLY A 4 78.04 17.98 32.21
N GLY A 5 76.80 17.51 32.21
CA GLY A 5 76.06 17.09 31.02
C GLY A 5 74.70 17.80 30.97
N TYR A 6 74.50 18.56 29.90
CA TYR A 6 73.33 19.40 29.60
C TYR A 6 71.99 18.63 29.63
N ILE A 7 71.00 19.17 30.35
CA ILE A 7 69.60 18.77 30.25
C ILE A 7 69.05 19.31 28.93
N ARG A 8 68.80 18.43 27.96
CA ARG A 8 68.04 18.79 26.75
C ARG A 8 66.55 18.72 27.08
N LYS A 9 65.92 19.89 27.23
CA LYS A 9 64.45 20.04 27.17
C LYS A 9 63.98 19.56 25.80
N ILE A 10 63.22 18.47 25.77
CA ILE A 10 62.54 18.04 24.54
C ILE A 10 61.11 18.57 24.65
N THR A 11 60.84 19.67 23.96
CA THR A 11 59.47 20.13 23.69
C THR A 11 58.85 19.14 22.69
N PRO A 12 57.72 18.48 22.98
CA PRO A 12 57.04 17.70 21.96
C PRO A 12 56.37 18.66 20.98
N THR A 13 56.97 18.81 19.80
CA THR A 13 56.40 19.52 18.67
C THR A 13 55.19 18.72 18.16
N ALA A 14 53.99 19.27 18.36
CA ALA A 14 52.78 18.75 17.74
C ALA A 14 52.92 18.83 16.21
N THR A 15 52.95 17.68 15.56
CA THR A 15 52.85 17.59 14.10
C THR A 15 51.39 17.25 13.79
N GLU A 16 50.66 18.22 13.23
CA GLU A 16 49.34 17.99 12.62
C GLU A 16 49.51 17.08 11.40
N ALA A 17 49.52 15.77 11.64
CA ALA A 17 49.43 14.78 10.59
C ALA A 17 47.95 14.42 10.40
N LEU A 18 47.43 14.65 9.19
CA LEU A 18 46.21 14.03 8.69
C LEU A 18 46.17 12.56 9.14
N ALA A 19 45.24 12.23 10.03
CA ALA A 19 45.23 10.96 10.74
C ALA A 19 45.21 9.77 9.75
N PRO A 20 46.25 8.92 9.74
CA PRO A 20 46.22 7.66 9.03
C PRO A 20 45.10 6.78 9.59
N LYS A 21 44.47 5.95 8.76
CA LYS A 21 43.52 4.94 9.27
C LYS A 21 44.23 4.11 10.36
N PRO A 22 43.63 3.96 11.56
CA PRO A 22 44.29 3.28 12.66
C PRO A 22 44.59 1.83 12.28
N SER A 23 45.79 1.36 12.60
CA SER A 23 46.18 -0.03 12.35
C SER A 23 45.32 -1.00 13.17
N LEU A 24 45.21 -2.26 12.74
CA LEU A 24 44.48 -3.32 13.47
C LEU A 24 44.93 -3.42 14.94
N THR A 25 46.22 -3.22 15.20
CA THR A 25 46.81 -3.18 16.55
C THR A 25 46.32 -1.98 17.37
N GLN A 26 46.15 -0.80 16.75
CA GLN A 26 45.64 0.40 17.43
C GLN A 26 44.14 0.29 17.76
N GLN A 27 43.34 -0.30 16.86
CA GLN A 27 41.92 -0.54 17.13
C GLN A 27 41.72 -1.51 18.29
N LYS A 28 42.51 -2.60 18.34
CA LYS A 28 42.46 -3.55 19.45
C LYS A 28 42.85 -2.90 20.79
N LEU A 29 43.94 -2.14 20.80
CA LEU A 29 44.35 -1.37 21.98
C LEU A 29 43.25 -0.40 22.44
N GLN A 30 42.58 0.28 21.52
CA GLN A 30 41.49 1.19 21.86
C GLN A 30 40.29 0.45 22.46
N ALA A 31 39.93 -0.72 21.95
CA ALA A 31 38.87 -1.56 22.53
C ALA A 31 39.25 -2.03 23.96
N ASP A 32 40.49 -2.46 24.17
CA ASP A 32 40.99 -2.88 25.49
C ASP A 32 40.93 -1.72 26.50
N LEU A 33 41.30 -0.50 26.10
CA LEU A 33 41.22 0.70 26.93
C LEU A 33 39.76 1.07 27.27
N GLN A 34 38.84 0.93 26.33
CA GLN A 34 37.41 1.18 26.57
C GLN A 34 36.83 0.15 27.55
N GLN A 35 37.21 -1.12 27.42
CA GLN A 35 36.80 -2.16 28.34
C GLN A 35 37.36 -1.92 29.75
N ALA A 36 38.63 -1.52 29.86
CA ALA A 36 39.25 -1.15 31.13
C ALA A 36 38.56 0.08 31.76
N PHE A 37 38.17 1.07 30.96
CA PHE A 37 37.38 2.21 31.42
C PHE A 37 36.06 1.73 32.06
N PHE A 38 35.25 0.93 31.35
CA PHE A 38 33.97 0.46 31.90
C PHE A 38 34.11 -0.48 33.10
N HIS A 39 35.21 -1.21 33.22
CA HIS A 39 35.48 -2.04 34.40
C HIS A 39 35.64 -1.21 35.68
N ASN A 40 36.15 0.01 35.54
CA ASN A 40 36.35 0.96 36.65
C ASN A 40 35.13 1.87 36.89
N GLN A 41 33.99 1.62 36.22
CA GLN A 41 32.79 2.44 36.30
C GLN A 41 31.57 1.62 36.70
N SER A 42 30.50 2.28 37.11
CA SER A 42 29.26 1.59 37.43
C SER A 42 28.66 0.91 36.19
N PRO A 43 28.02 -0.28 36.34
CA PRO A 43 27.32 -0.93 35.22
C PRO A 43 26.26 -0.04 34.57
N SER A 44 25.68 0.90 35.33
CA SER A 44 24.68 1.86 34.83
C SER A 44 25.27 2.82 33.78
N LEU A 45 26.50 3.30 33.97
CA LEU A 45 27.17 4.17 33.00
C LEU A 45 27.33 3.45 31.66
N ARG A 46 27.80 2.19 31.68
CA ARG A 46 27.98 1.39 30.47
C ARG A 46 26.67 1.22 29.71
N ARG A 47 25.59 0.83 30.40
CA ARG A 47 24.26 0.68 29.78
C ARG A 47 23.77 2.00 29.17
N THR A 48 24.03 3.12 29.84
CA THR A 48 23.64 4.44 29.34
C THR A 48 24.38 4.80 28.05
N VAL A 49 25.70 4.55 27.99
CA VAL A 49 26.52 4.76 26.79
C VAL A 49 26.02 3.89 25.63
N GLU A 50 25.80 2.59 25.87
CA GLU A 50 25.31 1.65 24.87
C GLU A 50 23.92 2.06 24.36
N PHE A 51 23.00 2.43 25.27
CA PHE A 51 21.67 2.93 24.94
C PHE A 51 21.71 4.19 24.08
N VAL A 52 22.50 5.19 24.47
CA VAL A 52 22.64 6.44 23.68
C VAL A 52 23.18 6.13 22.29
N ALA A 53 24.21 5.30 22.20
CA ALA A 53 24.80 4.94 20.91
C ALA A 53 23.78 4.28 19.97
N GLU A 54 22.93 3.39 20.50
CA GLU A 54 21.84 2.76 19.73
C GLU A 54 20.78 3.75 19.27
N ARG A 55 20.27 4.57 20.20
CA ARG A 55 19.19 5.50 19.91
C ARG A 55 19.64 6.57 18.92
N ILE A 56 20.81 7.17 19.14
CA ILE A 56 21.33 8.21 18.26
C ILE A 56 21.76 7.61 16.91
N GLY A 57 22.32 6.40 16.88
CA GLY A 57 22.63 5.72 15.62
C GLY A 57 21.39 5.49 14.76
N SER A 58 20.28 5.04 15.36
CA SER A 58 19.00 4.91 14.65
C SER A 58 18.43 6.25 14.20
N ASN A 59 18.49 7.28 15.06
CA ASN A 59 18.00 8.62 14.73
C ASN A 59 18.82 9.26 13.61
N CYS A 60 20.12 8.98 13.53
CA CYS A 60 20.99 9.41 12.44
C CYS A 60 20.49 8.88 11.09
N VAL A 61 20.20 7.58 10.99
CA VAL A 61 19.65 6.97 9.77
C VAL A 61 18.31 7.61 9.37
N LYS A 62 17.41 7.82 10.35
CA LYS A 62 16.12 8.49 10.11
C LYS A 62 16.32 9.92 9.62
N HIS A 63 17.27 10.65 10.21
CA HIS A 63 17.59 12.01 9.81
C HIS A 63 18.10 12.06 8.37
N ILE A 64 19.09 11.24 8.02
CA ILE A 64 19.62 11.15 6.64
C ILE A 64 18.53 10.79 5.63
N LYS A 65 17.61 9.90 5.99
CA LYS A 65 16.45 9.58 5.15
C LYS A 65 15.55 10.81 4.93
N ALA A 66 15.26 11.55 6.00
CA ALA A 66 14.36 12.70 5.97
C ALA A 66 14.98 13.96 5.33
N THR A 67 16.31 14.06 5.30
CA THR A 67 17.03 15.20 4.72
C THR A 67 17.64 14.86 3.38
N LEU A 68 18.83 14.26 3.37
CA LEU A 68 19.63 14.00 2.17
C LEU A 68 18.87 13.15 1.14
N VAL A 69 18.29 12.02 1.55
CA VAL A 69 17.60 11.13 0.61
C VAL A 69 16.37 11.80 0.03
N ALA A 70 15.58 12.51 0.86
CA ALA A 70 14.41 13.25 0.39
C ALA A 70 14.78 14.33 -0.64
N GLU A 71 15.88 15.05 -0.43
CA GLU A 71 16.40 16.04 -1.38
C GLU A 71 16.85 15.40 -2.70
N LEU A 72 17.61 14.30 -2.63
CA LEU A 72 18.04 13.54 -3.80
C LEU A 72 16.85 13.03 -4.61
N VAL A 73 15.82 12.50 -3.94
CA VAL A 73 14.60 12.04 -4.61
C VAL A 73 13.84 13.20 -5.27
N LYS A 74 13.75 14.36 -4.62
CA LYS A 74 13.13 15.55 -5.22
C LYS A 74 13.85 16.02 -6.47
N ARG A 75 15.18 15.97 -6.49
CA ARG A 75 15.96 16.26 -7.71
C ARG A 75 15.79 15.20 -8.78
N ALA A 76 15.74 13.93 -8.40
CA ALA A 76 15.43 12.82 -9.30
C ALA A 76 14.07 13.02 -9.99
N GLU A 77 13.06 13.44 -9.22
CA GLU A 77 11.72 13.74 -9.72
C GLU A 77 11.75 14.79 -10.83
N VAL A 78 12.48 15.90 -10.65
CA VAL A 78 12.61 16.94 -11.68
C VAL A 78 13.27 16.40 -12.95
N ILE A 79 14.38 15.68 -12.83
CA ILE A 79 15.09 15.10 -13.98
C ILE A 79 14.19 14.12 -14.74
N LEU A 80 13.46 13.27 -14.00
CA LEU A 80 12.54 12.29 -14.58
C LEU A 80 11.33 12.96 -15.24
N GLN A 81 10.80 14.04 -14.67
CA GLN A 81 9.70 14.81 -15.27
C GLN A 81 10.09 15.42 -16.62
N ASP A 82 11.31 15.96 -16.73
CA ASP A 82 11.78 16.57 -17.98
C ASP A 82 12.07 15.51 -19.05
N ALA A 83 12.63 14.37 -18.65
CA ALA A 83 12.86 13.25 -19.56
C ALA A 83 11.55 12.62 -20.07
N MET A 84 10.51 12.54 -19.24
CA MET A 84 9.16 12.07 -19.64
C MET A 84 8.48 12.97 -20.67
N LYS A 85 8.93 14.23 -20.85
CA LYS A 85 8.47 15.12 -21.93
C LYS A 85 9.27 14.95 -23.22
N ALA A 86 10.45 14.35 -23.15
CA ALA A 86 11.44 14.32 -24.23
C ALA A 86 11.60 12.94 -24.90
N GLU A 87 11.26 11.83 -24.23
CA GLU A 87 11.43 10.46 -24.76
C GLU A 87 10.18 9.59 -24.62
N ASP A 88 9.82 8.91 -25.71
CA ASP A 88 8.94 7.74 -25.72
C ASP A 88 9.81 6.47 -25.75
N GLY A 89 9.94 5.80 -24.61
CA GLY A 89 10.27 4.37 -24.56
C GLY A 89 11.70 3.95 -24.26
N ASN A 90 12.23 4.27 -23.06
CA ASN A 90 12.98 3.30 -22.23
C ASN A 90 13.16 3.79 -20.77
N TYR A 91 12.07 3.76 -20.00
CA TYR A 91 12.07 4.29 -18.63
C TYR A 91 13.03 3.57 -17.66
N ASP A 92 13.32 2.29 -17.88
CA ASP A 92 14.22 1.53 -17.00
C ASP A 92 15.68 2.00 -17.13
N LYS A 93 16.16 2.24 -18.37
CA LYS A 93 17.51 2.79 -18.60
C LYS A 93 17.68 4.18 -18.00
N LEU A 94 16.66 5.02 -18.14
CA LEU A 94 16.63 6.35 -17.56
C LEU A 94 16.69 6.29 -16.02
N LEU A 95 15.88 5.43 -15.40
CA LEU A 95 15.87 5.25 -13.95
C LEU A 95 17.25 4.83 -13.43
N ASP A 96 17.89 3.87 -14.09
CA ASP A 96 19.22 3.39 -13.69
C ASP A 96 20.31 4.46 -13.89
N ALA A 97 20.23 5.28 -14.93
CA ALA A 97 21.14 6.41 -15.15
C ALA A 97 21.00 7.48 -14.05
N VAL A 98 19.76 7.88 -13.73
CA VAL A 98 19.47 8.85 -12.66
C VAL A 98 19.91 8.30 -11.30
N CYS A 99 19.61 7.04 -10.99
CA CYS A 99 20.05 6.42 -9.73
C CYS A 99 21.59 6.39 -9.61
N SER A 100 22.29 6.10 -10.71
CA SER A 100 23.76 6.05 -10.72
C SER A 100 24.39 7.40 -10.41
N GLN A 101 23.83 8.49 -10.94
CA GLN A 101 24.25 9.86 -10.61
C GLN A 101 24.04 10.16 -9.11
N LEU A 102 22.86 9.82 -8.59
CA LEU A 102 22.49 10.12 -7.21
C LEU A 102 23.27 9.30 -6.18
N TYR A 103 23.82 8.13 -6.53
CA TYR A 103 24.64 7.35 -5.60
C TYR A 103 25.95 8.03 -5.23
N GLN A 104 26.57 8.77 -6.17
CA GLN A 104 27.78 9.53 -5.88
C GLN A 104 27.51 10.61 -4.84
N GLU A 105 26.36 11.27 -4.94
CA GLU A 105 25.92 12.27 -3.98
C GLU A 105 25.45 11.63 -2.66
N GLY A 106 24.84 10.45 -2.74
CA GLY A 106 24.46 9.62 -1.59
C GLY A 106 25.66 9.23 -0.71
N ALA A 107 26.89 9.25 -1.22
CA ALA A 107 28.10 9.04 -0.43
C ALA A 107 28.26 10.09 0.69
N GLN A 108 27.66 11.28 0.54
CA GLN A 108 27.63 12.31 1.60
C GLN A 108 26.90 11.84 2.86
N ALA A 109 26.06 10.80 2.78
CA ALA A 109 25.36 10.23 3.94
C ALA A 109 26.34 9.81 5.05
N LEU A 110 27.53 9.32 4.69
CA LEU A 110 28.53 8.91 5.69
C LEU A 110 29.18 10.10 6.39
N ILE A 111 29.39 11.21 5.67
CA ILE A 111 29.97 12.43 6.23
C ILE A 111 28.93 13.09 7.15
N GLN A 112 27.71 13.31 6.65
CA GLN A 112 26.63 13.89 7.42
C GLN A 112 26.25 13.03 8.63
N GLY A 113 26.26 11.70 8.48
CA GLY A 113 25.98 10.79 9.58
C GLY A 113 27.02 10.85 10.70
N LYS A 114 28.30 11.01 10.36
CA LYS A 114 29.37 11.23 11.35
C LYS A 114 29.16 12.53 12.11
N GLU A 115 28.89 13.62 11.41
CA GLU A 115 28.66 14.93 12.02
C GLU A 115 27.42 14.94 12.90
N PHE A 116 26.34 14.27 12.48
CA PHE A 116 25.14 14.11 13.28
C PHE A 116 25.44 13.42 14.61
N CYS A 117 26.16 12.29 14.58
CA CYS A 117 26.51 11.55 15.80
C CYS A 117 27.46 12.34 16.70
N ARG A 118 28.48 13.01 16.13
CA ARG A 118 29.42 13.87 16.90
C ARG A 118 28.71 14.99 17.64
N LYS A 119 27.67 15.56 17.04
CA LYS A 119 26.89 16.63 17.66
C LYS A 119 25.90 16.10 18.69
N LYS A 120 25.14 15.06 18.35
CA LYS A 120 23.96 14.64 19.14
C LYS A 120 24.28 13.71 20.30
N VAL A 121 25.33 12.91 20.21
CA VAL A 121 25.69 11.97 21.29
C VAL A 121 26.15 12.70 22.55
N PRO A 122 27.06 13.69 22.51
CA PRO A 122 27.49 14.38 23.74
C PRO A 122 26.34 15.09 24.45
N GLU A 123 25.42 15.70 23.68
CA GLU A 123 24.19 16.30 24.21
C GLU A 123 23.35 15.27 24.99
N ALA A 124 23.13 14.08 24.41
CA ALA A 124 22.34 13.03 25.02
C ALA A 124 23.01 12.39 26.26
N VAL A 125 24.32 12.14 26.20
CA VAL A 125 25.07 11.60 27.34
C VAL A 125 25.03 12.56 28.53
N LYS A 126 25.20 13.87 28.27
CA LYS A 126 25.15 14.88 29.33
C LYS A 126 23.79 14.95 30.05
N ILE A 127 22.69 14.72 29.33
CA ILE A 127 21.33 14.75 29.89
C ILE A 127 21.03 13.50 30.73
N LEU A 128 21.57 12.34 30.35
CA LEU A 128 21.23 11.05 30.96
C LEU A 128 22.15 10.65 32.12
N LEU A 129 23.32 11.26 32.25
CA LEU A 129 24.23 11.01 33.37
C LEU A 129 23.97 11.97 34.53
N PRO A 130 24.21 11.54 35.78
CA PRO A 130 24.07 12.40 36.95
C PRO A 130 24.94 13.66 36.87
N GLU A 131 24.47 14.77 37.45
CA GLU A 131 25.19 16.06 37.45
C GLU A 131 26.54 15.97 38.19
N GLU A 132 26.66 15.05 39.15
CA GLU A 132 27.87 14.79 39.93
C GLU A 132 28.94 14.00 39.16
N THR A 133 28.63 13.54 37.94
CA THR A 133 29.59 12.83 37.09
C THR A 133 30.76 13.73 36.73
N SER A 134 31.98 13.29 37.04
CA SER A 134 33.17 14.09 36.74
C SER A 134 33.30 14.36 35.23
N ALA A 135 33.81 15.55 34.88
CA ALA A 135 33.98 15.95 33.48
C ALA A 135 34.84 14.97 32.67
N ALA A 136 35.83 14.34 33.30
CA ALA A 136 36.68 13.33 32.65
C ALA A 136 35.89 12.06 32.29
N VAL A 137 35.06 11.56 33.20
CA VAL A 137 34.20 10.38 32.96
C VAL A 137 33.14 10.70 31.90
N LEU A 138 32.52 11.88 31.98
CA LEU A 138 31.52 12.33 31.00
C LEU A 138 32.12 12.44 29.60
N ASN A 139 33.28 13.08 29.45
CA ASN A 139 33.95 13.22 28.15
C ASN A 139 34.37 11.85 27.59
N CYS A 140 34.91 10.96 28.43
CA CYS A 140 35.28 9.62 28.00
C CYS A 140 34.05 8.82 27.54
N ALA A 141 32.99 8.80 28.35
CA ALA A 141 31.73 8.13 28.02
C ALA A 141 31.10 8.67 26.73
N ALA A 142 31.08 10.00 26.54
CA ALA A 142 30.59 10.63 25.32
C ALA A 142 31.42 10.25 24.10
N ASN A 143 32.76 10.26 24.19
CA ASN A 143 33.63 9.88 23.07
C ASN A 143 33.45 8.41 22.67
N ILE A 144 33.31 7.51 23.65
CA ILE A 144 33.03 6.09 23.38
C ILE A 144 31.65 5.96 22.70
N ALA A 145 30.63 6.61 23.26
CA ALA A 145 29.28 6.60 22.68
C ALA A 145 29.26 7.15 21.25
N VAL A 146 30.02 8.22 20.95
CA VAL A 146 30.15 8.79 19.59
C VAL A 146 30.73 7.74 18.64
N GLY A 147 31.82 7.07 19.04
CA GLY A 147 32.44 6.01 18.25
C GLY A 147 31.46 4.90 17.91
N LEU A 148 30.76 4.37 18.91
CA LEU A 148 29.76 3.31 18.75
C LEU A 148 28.58 3.75 17.88
N ALA A 149 28.08 4.97 18.06
CA ALA A 149 26.97 5.50 17.26
C ALA A 149 27.37 5.67 15.79
N ILE A 150 28.58 6.19 15.53
CA ILE A 150 29.14 6.33 14.18
C ILE A 150 29.30 4.97 13.53
N GLU A 151 29.90 4.01 14.22
CA GLU A 151 30.09 2.66 13.69
C GLU A 151 28.76 2.04 13.27
N LYS A 152 27.77 2.05 14.15
CA LYS A 152 26.43 1.50 13.86
C LYS A 152 25.74 2.24 12.70
N ALA A 153 25.66 3.57 12.76
CA ALA A 153 24.97 4.36 11.75
C ALA A 153 25.67 4.29 10.38
N CYS A 154 26.98 4.51 10.33
CA CYS A 154 27.73 4.53 9.08
C CYS A 154 27.89 3.14 8.47
N SER A 155 28.00 2.08 9.28
CA SER A 155 27.94 0.70 8.78
C SER A 155 26.62 0.48 8.05
N TRP A 156 25.50 0.77 8.71
CA TRP A 156 24.17 0.64 8.11
C TRP A 156 24.02 1.49 6.84
N LEU A 157 24.41 2.77 6.88
CA LEU A 157 24.30 3.66 5.73
C LEU A 157 25.14 3.17 4.55
N SER A 158 26.37 2.73 4.79
CA SER A 158 27.25 2.25 3.72
C SER A 158 26.67 1.06 2.96
N THR A 159 25.99 0.14 3.66
CA THR A 159 25.37 -1.04 3.05
C THR A 159 24.02 -0.72 2.39
N ASN A 160 23.28 0.29 2.88
CA ASN A 160 21.86 0.45 2.52
C ASN A 160 21.53 1.72 1.71
N ILE A 161 22.40 2.73 1.67
CA ILE A 161 22.05 4.05 1.11
C ILE A 161 21.68 4.00 -0.37
N ALA A 162 22.40 3.24 -1.19
CA ALA A 162 22.12 3.11 -2.61
C ALA A 162 20.76 2.42 -2.86
N ALA A 163 20.50 1.30 -2.17
CA ALA A 163 19.22 0.60 -2.26
C ALA A 163 18.05 1.47 -1.79
N LEU A 164 18.27 2.26 -0.73
CA LEU A 164 17.28 3.20 -0.22
C LEU A 164 16.95 4.28 -1.26
N ILE A 165 17.95 4.92 -1.85
CA ILE A 165 17.76 5.92 -2.91
C ILE A 165 17.00 5.30 -4.09
N LYS A 166 17.45 4.13 -4.60
CA LYS A 166 16.80 3.45 -5.74
C LYS A 166 15.32 3.20 -5.48
N ARG A 167 14.99 2.69 -4.29
CA ARG A 167 13.61 2.35 -3.91
C ARG A 167 12.72 3.59 -3.86
N GLU A 168 13.18 4.66 -3.23
CA GLU A 168 12.39 5.89 -3.06
C GLU A 168 12.23 6.64 -4.40
N VAL A 169 13.27 6.63 -5.25
CA VAL A 169 13.19 7.17 -6.62
C VAL A 169 12.22 6.35 -7.48
N LYS A 170 12.33 5.01 -7.48
CA LYS A 170 11.40 4.13 -8.21
C LYS A 170 9.95 4.30 -7.77
N ALA A 171 9.71 4.43 -6.46
CA ALA A 171 8.38 4.67 -5.92
C ALA A 171 7.82 6.03 -6.38
N THR A 172 8.64 7.07 -6.41
CA THR A 172 8.25 8.39 -6.90
C THR A 172 7.96 8.38 -8.39
N PHE A 173 8.83 7.76 -9.18
CA PHE A 173 8.64 7.61 -10.62
C PHE A 173 7.38 6.81 -10.96
N SER A 174 7.10 5.72 -10.24
CA SER A 174 5.87 4.93 -10.42
C SER A 174 4.61 5.75 -10.14
N ARG A 175 4.66 6.67 -9.16
CA ARG A 175 3.55 7.61 -8.91
C ARG A 175 3.39 8.60 -10.06
N MET A 176 4.48 9.11 -10.61
CA MET A 176 4.45 10.04 -11.75
C MET A 176 3.87 9.38 -13.01
N LEU A 177 4.29 8.15 -13.33
CA LEU A 177 3.73 7.39 -14.44
C LEU A 177 2.23 7.15 -14.26
N LYS A 178 1.77 6.81 -13.06
CA LYS A 178 0.33 6.68 -12.77
C LYS A 178 -0.42 8.00 -13.01
N VAL A 179 0.13 9.12 -12.56
CA VAL A 179 -0.45 10.45 -12.79
C VAL A 179 -0.50 10.76 -14.29
N GLN A 180 0.55 10.44 -15.06
CA GLN A 180 0.58 10.69 -16.50
C GLN A 180 -0.36 9.77 -17.29
N MET A 181 -0.48 8.49 -16.92
CA MET A 181 -1.45 7.55 -17.50
C MET A 181 -2.89 8.00 -17.23
N LEU A 182 -3.15 8.54 -16.04
CA LEU A 182 -4.43 9.19 -15.73
C LEU A 182 -4.63 10.45 -16.57
N SER A 183 -3.58 11.22 -16.87
CA SER A 183 -3.66 12.40 -17.74
C SER A 183 -3.84 12.05 -19.23
N GLN A 184 -3.26 10.95 -19.73
CA GLN A 184 -3.39 10.51 -21.14
C GLN A 184 -4.71 9.79 -21.42
N SER A 185 -5.27 9.08 -20.43
CA SER A 185 -6.65 8.57 -20.48
C SER A 185 -7.71 9.67 -20.29
N SER A 186 -7.31 10.84 -19.78
CA SER A 186 -8.22 11.98 -19.54
C SER A 186 -8.51 12.88 -20.75
N ALA A 187 -8.15 12.50 -21.98
CA ALA A 187 -8.66 13.20 -23.15
C ALA A 187 -10.19 13.05 -23.33
N ASN A 188 -10.85 12.14 -22.59
CA ASN A 188 -12.31 12.03 -22.59
C ASN A 188 -13.04 11.98 -21.24
N GLU A 189 -12.36 12.00 -20.09
CA GLU A 189 -13.06 12.15 -18.80
C GLU A 189 -12.31 13.08 -17.86
N ILE A 190 -12.70 14.36 -17.92
CA ILE A 190 -12.54 15.28 -16.80
C ILE A 190 -13.31 14.64 -15.64
N ILE A 191 -12.61 14.08 -14.65
CA ILE A 191 -13.20 13.77 -13.33
C ILE A 191 -13.61 15.11 -12.72
N LEU A 192 -14.81 15.56 -13.07
CA LEU A 192 -15.53 16.60 -12.37
C LEU A 192 -15.60 16.13 -10.92
N LYS A 193 -14.82 16.79 -10.04
CA LYS A 193 -15.09 16.73 -8.61
C LYS A 193 -16.54 17.16 -8.44
N LYS A 194 -17.46 16.20 -8.26
CA LYS A 194 -18.83 16.58 -7.89
C LYS A 194 -18.69 17.23 -6.53
N ASP A 195 -19.13 18.47 -6.42
CA ASP A 195 -19.28 19.12 -5.13
C ASP A 195 -20.48 18.54 -4.39
N CYS A 196 -20.63 18.89 -3.11
CA CYS A 196 -21.83 18.51 -2.37
C CYS A 196 -23.09 19.04 -3.07
N PRO A 197 -24.24 18.34 -2.97
CA PRO A 197 -25.51 18.92 -3.38
C PRO A 197 -25.74 20.28 -2.71
N PRO A 198 -26.39 21.26 -3.38
CA PRO A 198 -26.50 22.64 -2.89
C PRO A 198 -27.20 22.76 -1.52
N ASN A 199 -28.04 21.78 -1.15
CA ASN A 199 -28.76 21.73 0.12
C ASN A 199 -28.14 20.76 1.14
N CYS A 200 -26.86 20.37 0.98
CA CYS A 200 -26.20 19.44 1.89
C CYS A 200 -25.98 20.08 3.27
N GLN A 201 -26.63 19.54 4.30
CA GLN A 201 -26.48 20.01 5.69
C GLN A 201 -25.19 19.50 6.36
N HIS A 202 -24.44 18.61 5.71
CA HIS A 202 -23.18 18.04 6.20
C HIS A 202 -23.27 17.38 7.59
N GLN A 203 -24.43 16.80 7.93
CA GLN A 203 -24.66 16.08 9.19
C GLN A 203 -24.47 14.56 9.04
N THR A 204 -23.76 14.13 8.01
CA THR A 204 -23.50 12.71 7.76
C THR A 204 -22.39 12.20 8.68
N ALA A 205 -22.37 10.89 8.91
CA ALA A 205 -21.28 10.24 9.62
C ALA A 205 -19.93 10.49 8.92
N PHE A 206 -18.84 10.45 9.69
CA PHE A 206 -17.50 10.55 9.12
C PHE A 206 -17.14 9.24 8.38
N PRO A 207 -16.39 9.31 7.26
CA PRO A 207 -15.97 8.11 6.54
C PRO A 207 -15.21 7.11 7.41
N SER A 208 -14.37 7.58 8.34
CA SER A 208 -13.65 6.72 9.28
C SER A 208 -14.58 5.92 10.18
N GLN A 209 -15.66 6.52 10.66
CA GLN A 209 -16.66 5.85 11.48
C GLN A 209 -17.36 4.75 10.69
N ILE A 210 -17.83 5.06 9.48
CA ILE A 210 -18.50 4.07 8.61
C ILE A 210 -17.54 2.93 8.23
N ILE A 211 -16.27 3.22 7.95
CA ILE A 211 -15.26 2.19 7.68
C ILE A 211 -15.08 1.27 8.89
N SER A 212 -15.02 1.82 10.11
CA SER A 212 -14.91 1.01 11.32
C SER A 212 -16.13 0.12 11.51
N GLU A 213 -17.33 0.66 11.33
CA GLU A 213 -18.57 -0.11 11.49
C GLU A 213 -18.70 -1.24 10.47
N ILE A 214 -18.33 -1.01 9.19
CA ILE A 214 -18.27 -2.09 8.20
C ILE A 214 -17.23 -3.13 8.62
N LYS A 215 -16.05 -2.72 9.08
CA LYS A 215 -15.01 -3.67 9.51
C LYS A 215 -15.44 -4.52 10.69
N ASP A 216 -16.11 -3.94 11.67
CA ASP A 216 -16.66 -4.67 12.81
C ASP A 216 -17.65 -5.73 12.33
N LEU A 217 -18.50 -5.39 11.36
CA LEU A 217 -19.43 -6.32 10.73
C LEU A 217 -18.72 -7.43 9.94
N LEU A 218 -17.67 -7.09 9.17
CA LEU A 218 -16.84 -8.09 8.47
C LEU A 218 -16.18 -9.05 9.47
N CYS A 219 -15.77 -8.57 10.64
CA CYS A 219 -15.25 -9.42 11.71
C CYS A 219 -16.29 -10.42 12.20
N ILE A 220 -17.53 -9.97 12.47
CA ILE A 220 -18.64 -10.84 12.89
C ILE A 220 -18.89 -11.93 11.83
N ALA A 221 -18.92 -11.56 10.54
CA ALA A 221 -19.21 -12.50 9.46
C ALA A 221 -18.09 -13.54 9.20
N ILE A 222 -16.82 -13.20 9.47
CA ILE A 222 -15.69 -14.13 9.28
C ILE A 222 -15.51 -15.03 10.52
N GLY A 223 -15.79 -14.51 11.71
CA GLY A 223 -15.61 -15.22 12.97
C GLY A 223 -16.29 -14.47 14.12
N PRO A 224 -17.54 -14.80 14.45
CA PRO A 224 -18.24 -14.16 15.54
C PRO A 224 -17.52 -14.41 16.87
N ARG A 225 -17.56 -13.44 17.77
CA ARG A 225 -16.90 -13.50 19.09
C ARG A 225 -17.62 -14.47 20.02
N GLU A 226 -18.94 -14.55 19.88
CA GLU A 226 -19.84 -15.42 20.62
C GLU A 226 -20.67 -16.24 19.62
N GLU A 227 -21.05 -17.47 19.97
CA GLU A 227 -21.80 -18.37 19.05
C GLU A 227 -23.15 -17.79 18.58
N ASN A 228 -23.72 -16.84 19.34
CA ASN A 228 -25.02 -16.22 19.07
C ASN A 228 -24.89 -14.75 18.62
N GLU A 229 -23.71 -14.31 18.18
CA GLU A 229 -23.52 -12.93 17.70
C GLU A 229 -24.19 -12.75 16.33
N GLU A 230 -25.37 -12.14 16.32
CA GLU A 230 -26.17 -11.89 15.12
C GLU A 230 -26.27 -10.39 14.79
N VAL A 231 -26.51 -10.09 13.52
CA VAL A 231 -26.68 -8.74 12.97
C VAL A 231 -28.12 -8.54 12.51
N ARG A 232 -28.78 -7.48 12.97
CA ARG A 232 -30.15 -7.19 12.53
C ARG A 232 -30.15 -6.69 11.09
N PHE A 233 -31.11 -7.15 10.29
CA PHE A 233 -31.30 -6.67 8.91
C PHE A 233 -31.46 -5.14 8.83
N ALA A 234 -32.21 -4.54 9.76
CA ALA A 234 -32.41 -3.09 9.81
C ALA A 234 -31.09 -2.31 10.04
N ASP A 235 -30.13 -2.91 10.77
CA ASP A 235 -28.82 -2.29 11.00
C ASP A 235 -27.96 -2.33 9.74
N LEU A 236 -28.01 -3.43 8.98
CA LEU A 236 -27.38 -3.55 7.66
C LEU A 236 -27.94 -2.52 6.67
N GLU A 237 -29.26 -2.42 6.57
CA GLU A 237 -29.93 -1.46 5.70
C GLU A 237 -29.59 -0.01 6.09
N SER A 238 -29.62 0.29 7.39
CA SER A 238 -29.23 1.61 7.92
C SER A 238 -27.76 1.94 7.63
N LEU A 239 -26.86 0.96 7.77
CA LEU A 239 -25.44 1.12 7.46
C LEU A 239 -25.22 1.44 5.99
N LEU A 240 -25.85 0.69 5.06
CA LEU A 240 -25.77 0.98 3.63
C LEU A 240 -26.35 2.36 3.27
N GLY A 241 -27.47 2.74 3.89
CA GLY A 241 -28.02 4.09 3.76
C GLY A 241 -27.03 5.17 4.20
N ARG A 242 -26.36 4.98 5.33
CA ARG A 242 -25.32 5.92 5.81
C ARG A 242 -24.06 5.91 4.94
N VAL A 243 -23.68 4.79 4.34
CA VAL A 243 -22.61 4.73 3.32
C VAL A 243 -22.96 5.63 2.15
N SER A 244 -24.17 5.48 1.59
CA SER A 244 -24.66 6.31 0.49
C SER A 244 -24.64 7.80 0.84
N GLN A 245 -25.23 8.17 1.98
CA GLN A 245 -25.24 9.56 2.46
C GLN A 245 -23.84 10.14 2.64
N THR A 246 -22.93 9.36 3.22
CA THR A 246 -21.53 9.79 3.45
C THR A 246 -20.79 9.99 2.13
N LEU A 247 -21.02 9.14 1.12
CA LEU A 247 -20.40 9.27 -0.20
C LEU A 247 -20.96 10.46 -1.01
N GLN A 248 -22.25 10.76 -0.85
CA GLN A 248 -22.90 11.94 -1.42
C GLN A 248 -22.45 13.24 -0.76
N CYS A 249 -22.12 13.19 0.54
CA CYS A 249 -21.56 14.30 1.30
C CYS A 249 -20.05 14.44 1.06
N ARG A 250 -19.68 15.17 0.01
CA ARG A 250 -18.28 15.33 -0.43
C ARG A 250 -17.38 16.17 0.49
N LYS A 251 -17.91 16.73 1.58
CA LYS A 251 -17.16 17.58 2.52
C LYS A 251 -16.08 16.83 3.30
N PHE A 252 -16.38 15.61 3.73
CA PHE A 252 -15.49 14.83 4.61
C PHE A 252 -14.83 13.64 3.89
N ILE A 253 -15.22 13.36 2.65
CA ILE A 253 -14.65 12.27 1.86
C ILE A 253 -13.34 12.70 1.22
N CYS A 254 -12.30 11.89 1.39
CA CYS A 254 -11.04 12.00 0.64
C CYS A 254 -10.84 10.75 -0.24
N PRO A 255 -10.00 10.81 -1.29
CA PRO A 255 -9.80 9.68 -2.21
C PRO A 255 -9.44 8.37 -1.51
N THR A 256 -8.63 8.43 -0.43
CA THR A 256 -8.25 7.26 0.36
C THR A 256 -9.43 6.64 1.10
N SER A 257 -10.26 7.48 1.76
CA SER A 257 -11.45 6.99 2.47
C SER A 257 -12.51 6.44 1.52
N GLU A 258 -12.68 7.06 0.36
CA GLU A 258 -13.59 6.60 -0.68
C GLU A 258 -13.16 5.23 -1.22
N GLN A 259 -11.88 5.07 -1.60
CA GLN A 259 -11.33 3.78 -2.01
C GLN A 259 -11.45 2.71 -0.93
N GLN A 260 -11.27 3.07 0.35
CA GLN A 260 -11.43 2.11 1.43
C GLN A 260 -12.89 1.67 1.62
N LEU A 261 -13.85 2.60 1.52
CA LEU A 261 -15.29 2.28 1.53
C LEU A 261 -15.66 1.37 0.37
N ALA A 262 -15.12 1.62 -0.84
CA ALA A 262 -15.34 0.77 -2.01
C ALA A 262 -14.87 -0.67 -1.74
N LYS A 263 -13.65 -0.84 -1.20
CA LYS A 263 -13.10 -2.16 -0.86
C LYS A 263 -13.92 -2.89 0.21
N CYS A 264 -14.29 -2.20 1.28
CA CYS A 264 -15.05 -2.81 2.37
C CYS A 264 -16.46 -3.22 1.93
N THR A 265 -17.12 -2.41 1.10
CA THR A 265 -18.45 -2.74 0.56
C THR A 265 -18.41 -3.90 -0.43
N ILE A 266 -17.33 -4.05 -1.22
CA ILE A 266 -17.12 -5.23 -2.07
C ILE A 266 -16.95 -6.50 -1.21
N GLU A 267 -16.12 -6.45 -0.17
CA GLU A 267 -15.93 -7.60 0.73
C GLU A 267 -17.23 -7.97 1.44
N LEU A 268 -18.01 -6.97 1.87
CA LEU A 268 -19.35 -7.18 2.42
C LEU A 268 -20.27 -7.87 1.41
N ALA A 269 -20.28 -7.43 0.15
CA ALA A 269 -21.07 -8.08 -0.90
C ALA A 269 -20.68 -9.56 -1.07
N SER A 270 -19.38 -9.87 -1.05
CA SER A 270 -18.90 -11.26 -1.15
C SER A 270 -19.36 -12.12 0.02
N LEU A 271 -19.33 -11.59 1.25
CA LEU A 271 -19.81 -12.31 2.43
C LEU A 271 -21.34 -12.49 2.46
N LEU A 272 -22.09 -11.49 1.98
CA LEU A 272 -23.54 -11.57 1.82
C LEU A 272 -23.93 -12.64 0.79
N VAL A 273 -23.23 -12.69 -0.35
CA VAL A 273 -23.42 -13.69 -1.40
C VAL A 273 -23.17 -15.10 -0.87
N SER A 274 -22.15 -15.28 -0.02
CA SER A 274 -21.79 -16.57 0.57
C SER A 274 -22.56 -16.92 1.85
N ASP A 275 -23.63 -16.18 2.18
CA ASP A 275 -24.44 -16.35 3.39
C ASP A 275 -23.62 -16.43 4.70
N ARG A 276 -22.49 -15.71 4.75
CA ARG A 276 -21.58 -15.70 5.92
C ARG A 276 -21.96 -14.66 6.96
N VAL A 277 -22.84 -13.72 6.63
CA VAL A 277 -23.32 -12.70 7.58
C VAL A 277 -24.45 -13.31 8.42
N PRO A 278 -24.31 -13.44 9.75
CA PRO A 278 -25.35 -14.02 10.60
C PRO A 278 -26.49 -13.03 10.81
N ILE A 279 -27.40 -12.94 9.83
CA ILE A 279 -28.53 -12.01 9.89
C ILE A 279 -29.61 -12.58 10.83
N GLN A 280 -29.96 -11.84 11.88
CA GLN A 280 -31.02 -12.23 12.81
C GLN A 280 -32.33 -12.45 12.05
N GLU A 281 -32.91 -13.63 12.21
CA GLU A 281 -34.19 -13.97 11.60
C GLU A 281 -35.30 -13.12 12.22
N LEU A 282 -36.14 -12.50 11.37
CA LEU A 282 -37.33 -11.81 11.83
C LEU A 282 -38.32 -12.87 12.32
N ASP A 283 -38.79 -12.75 13.56
CA ASP A 283 -39.87 -13.59 14.11
C ASP A 283 -41.16 -13.40 13.30
N PHE A 284 -41.31 -14.15 12.21
CA PHE A 284 -42.57 -14.25 11.48
C PHE A 284 -43.46 -15.29 12.18
N PRO A 285 -44.63 -14.90 12.72
CA PRO A 285 -45.52 -15.85 13.37
C PRO A 285 -46.25 -16.67 12.30
N SER A 286 -45.65 -17.76 11.81
CA SER A 286 -46.42 -18.88 11.25
C SER A 286 -45.55 -20.14 11.05
N PRO A 287 -45.91 -21.27 11.68
CA PRO A 287 -45.27 -22.55 11.42
C PRO A 287 -46.03 -23.24 10.29
N LYS A 288 -45.47 -23.21 9.07
CA LYS A 288 -45.63 -24.18 7.94
C LYS A 288 -45.41 -23.45 6.61
N MET A 289 -44.23 -23.57 5.98
CA MET A 289 -44.01 -23.66 4.51
C MET A 289 -42.50 -23.53 4.15
N PRO A 290 -42.08 -23.89 2.92
CA PRO A 290 -40.74 -23.63 2.34
C PRO A 290 -40.32 -22.15 2.23
N ASP A 291 -41.16 -21.22 2.70
CA ASP A 291 -41.03 -19.76 2.50
C ASP A 291 -39.83 -19.12 3.24
N HIS A 292 -39.25 -19.80 4.23
CA HIS A 292 -38.18 -19.25 5.08
C HIS A 292 -36.89 -18.96 4.30
N GLN A 293 -36.40 -19.92 3.50
CA GLN A 293 -35.19 -19.72 2.69
C GLN A 293 -35.40 -18.63 1.62
N GLN A 294 -36.60 -18.59 1.05
CA GLN A 294 -36.98 -17.59 0.06
C GLN A 294 -37.07 -16.18 0.67
N SER A 295 -37.55 -16.05 1.91
CA SER A 295 -37.57 -14.77 2.62
C SER A 295 -36.16 -14.22 2.87
N LYS A 296 -35.21 -15.06 3.33
CA LYS A 296 -33.82 -14.68 3.56
C LYS A 296 -33.11 -14.26 2.26
N TYR A 297 -33.34 -15.00 1.18
CA TYR A 297 -32.84 -14.64 -0.16
C TYR A 297 -33.30 -13.26 -0.60
N HIS A 298 -34.58 -12.94 -0.41
CA HIS A 298 -35.13 -11.64 -0.77
C HIS A 298 -34.48 -10.51 0.04
N LEU A 299 -34.21 -10.73 1.33
CA LEU A 299 -33.50 -9.78 2.18
C LEU A 299 -32.07 -9.54 1.68
N ILE A 300 -31.29 -10.61 1.46
CA ILE A 300 -29.91 -10.51 0.97
C ILE A 300 -29.88 -9.84 -0.41
N SER A 301 -30.78 -10.23 -1.32
CA SER A 301 -30.90 -9.64 -2.65
C SER A 301 -31.21 -8.14 -2.59
N SER A 302 -32.01 -7.69 -1.62
CA SER A 302 -32.28 -6.26 -1.40
C SER A 302 -31.03 -5.49 -0.99
N LEU A 303 -30.21 -6.05 -0.10
CA LEU A 303 -28.92 -5.47 0.31
C LEU A 303 -27.93 -5.43 -0.86
N LEU A 304 -27.85 -6.50 -1.66
CA LEU A 304 -26.99 -6.55 -2.84
C LEU A 304 -27.42 -5.53 -3.91
N LYS A 305 -28.73 -5.34 -4.15
CA LYS A 305 -29.24 -4.26 -5.02
C LYS A 305 -28.86 -2.88 -4.51
N SER A 306 -28.93 -2.67 -3.19
CA SER A 306 -28.53 -1.41 -2.58
C SER A 306 -27.04 -1.14 -2.81
N LEU A 307 -26.19 -2.16 -2.66
CA LEU A 307 -24.75 -2.06 -2.96
C LEU A 307 -24.46 -1.74 -4.43
N LEU A 308 -25.17 -2.37 -5.36
CA LEU A 308 -25.05 -2.09 -6.80
C LEU A 308 -25.40 -0.63 -7.13
N SER A 309 -26.51 -0.10 -6.59
CA SER A 309 -26.86 1.31 -6.76
C SER A 309 -25.82 2.24 -6.13
N ILE A 310 -25.34 1.92 -4.92
CA ILE A 310 -24.30 2.71 -4.26
C ILE A 310 -23.02 2.79 -5.11
N TRP A 311 -22.57 1.66 -5.66
CA TRP A 311 -21.37 1.60 -6.53
C TRP A 311 -21.54 2.39 -7.81
N LYS A 312 -22.74 2.40 -8.38
CA LYS A 312 -23.05 3.13 -9.61
C LYS A 312 -23.17 4.65 -9.37
N ASP A 313 -23.89 5.03 -8.33
CA ASP A 313 -24.43 6.38 -8.22
C ASP A 313 -23.65 7.27 -7.25
N ASN A 314 -22.95 6.70 -6.26
CA ASN A 314 -22.38 7.47 -5.15
C ASN A 314 -20.85 7.61 -5.18
N PHE A 315 -20.12 6.70 -5.83
CA PHE A 315 -18.67 6.80 -5.95
C PHE A 315 -18.27 7.76 -7.10
N GLN A 316 -17.24 8.56 -6.87
CA GLN A 316 -16.58 9.35 -7.92
C GLN A 316 -15.38 8.64 -8.52
N ALA A 317 -14.63 7.92 -7.68
CA ALA A 317 -13.52 7.11 -8.14
C ALA A 317 -14.04 5.73 -8.60
N PRO A 318 -13.41 5.11 -9.62
CA PRO A 318 -13.77 3.77 -10.04
C PRO A 318 -13.75 2.78 -8.85
N VAL A 319 -14.86 2.05 -8.71
CA VAL A 319 -14.99 0.98 -7.71
C VAL A 319 -14.15 -0.21 -8.18
N PRO A 320 -13.27 -0.79 -7.34
CA PRO A 320 -12.36 -1.85 -7.76
C PRO A 320 -13.05 -3.23 -7.83
N LEU A 321 -14.04 -3.36 -8.70
CA LEU A 321 -14.94 -4.52 -8.79
C LEU A 321 -14.23 -5.84 -9.12
N HIS A 322 -13.06 -5.78 -9.75
CA HIS A 322 -12.19 -6.95 -9.96
C HIS A 322 -11.86 -7.70 -8.64
N LEU A 323 -11.91 -7.01 -7.48
CA LEU A 323 -11.69 -7.62 -6.17
C LEU A 323 -12.77 -8.66 -5.81
N MET A 324 -13.96 -8.61 -6.41
CA MET A 324 -14.97 -9.67 -6.27
C MET A 324 -14.45 -11.02 -6.78
N PHE A 325 -13.57 -11.01 -7.78
CA PHE A 325 -12.91 -12.19 -8.36
C PHE A 325 -11.54 -12.46 -7.72
N SER A 326 -11.24 -11.85 -6.56
CA SER A 326 -10.03 -12.18 -5.83
C SER A 326 -10.15 -13.56 -5.18
N GLN A 327 -9.05 -14.30 -5.10
CA GLN A 327 -9.01 -15.61 -4.44
C GLN A 327 -9.63 -15.55 -3.04
N LYS A 328 -9.30 -14.52 -2.26
CA LYS A 328 -9.84 -14.30 -0.91
C LYS A 328 -11.37 -14.26 -0.92
N ASN A 329 -11.96 -13.40 -1.73
CA ASN A 329 -13.41 -13.16 -1.69
C ASN A 329 -14.21 -14.33 -2.26
N VAL A 330 -13.68 -14.99 -3.29
CA VAL A 330 -14.32 -16.15 -3.91
C VAL A 330 -14.22 -17.39 -3.02
N THR A 331 -13.18 -17.50 -2.19
CA THR A 331 -13.06 -18.59 -1.20
C THR A 331 -14.20 -18.58 -0.17
N TYR A 332 -14.91 -17.47 0.03
CA TYR A 332 -16.09 -17.47 0.92
C TYR A 332 -17.20 -18.41 0.44
N LEU A 333 -17.29 -18.64 -0.88
CA LEU A 333 -18.19 -19.60 -1.52
C LEU A 333 -17.71 -21.06 -1.40
N ALA A 334 -16.53 -21.33 -0.84
CA ALA A 334 -16.08 -22.70 -0.65
C ALA A 334 -17.01 -23.45 0.33
N GLY A 335 -17.51 -24.62 -0.10
CA GLY A 335 -18.47 -25.42 0.66
C GLY A 335 -19.87 -24.82 0.74
N SER A 336 -20.21 -23.88 -0.15
CA SER A 336 -21.54 -23.27 -0.25
C SER A 336 -22.53 -24.14 -1.01
N LYS A 337 -23.84 -23.89 -0.83
CA LYS A 337 -24.92 -24.62 -1.51
C LYS A 337 -25.34 -23.90 -2.80
N ASP A 338 -26.24 -24.52 -3.57
CA ASP A 338 -26.77 -23.98 -4.84
C ASP A 338 -27.32 -22.55 -4.71
N HIS A 339 -27.80 -22.20 -3.52
CA HIS A 339 -28.41 -20.91 -3.25
C HIS A 339 -27.41 -19.74 -3.27
N GLU A 340 -26.23 -19.94 -2.69
CA GLU A 340 -25.15 -18.97 -2.63
C GLU A 340 -24.54 -18.75 -4.02
N TRP A 341 -24.47 -19.80 -4.84
CA TRP A 341 -24.12 -19.69 -6.26
C TRP A 341 -25.17 -18.89 -7.05
N ALA A 342 -26.46 -19.05 -6.74
CA ALA A 342 -27.51 -18.22 -7.33
C ALA A 342 -27.40 -16.74 -6.91
N LEU A 343 -27.01 -16.46 -5.66
CA LEU A 343 -26.70 -15.09 -5.20
C LEU A 343 -25.46 -14.51 -5.89
N PHE A 344 -24.43 -15.35 -6.11
CA PHE A 344 -23.23 -14.93 -6.83
C PHE A 344 -23.56 -14.59 -8.28
N LEU A 345 -24.31 -15.45 -8.97
CA LEU A 345 -24.78 -15.19 -10.33
C LEU A 345 -25.67 -13.95 -10.40
N PHE A 346 -26.61 -13.78 -9.44
CA PHE A 346 -27.42 -12.59 -9.30
C PHE A 346 -26.55 -11.32 -9.22
N MET A 347 -25.50 -11.37 -8.40
CA MET A 347 -24.58 -10.25 -8.23
C MET A 347 -23.80 -9.94 -9.53
N LEU A 348 -23.28 -10.96 -10.22
CA LEU A 348 -22.55 -10.79 -11.48
C LEU A 348 -23.44 -10.22 -12.60
N HIS A 349 -24.69 -10.67 -12.71
CA HIS A 349 -25.65 -10.05 -13.62
C HIS A 349 -25.98 -8.62 -13.22
N GLY A 350 -26.15 -8.37 -11.92
CA GLY A 350 -26.35 -7.03 -11.38
C GLY A 350 -25.23 -6.05 -11.79
N LEU A 351 -23.96 -6.48 -11.76
CA LEU A 351 -22.83 -5.67 -12.23
C LEU A 351 -22.97 -5.27 -13.69
N VAL A 352 -23.37 -6.21 -14.55
CA VAL A 352 -23.57 -5.94 -15.99
C VAL A 352 -24.78 -5.04 -16.24
N GLU A 353 -25.90 -5.35 -15.61
CA GLU A 353 -27.15 -4.58 -15.77
C GLU A 353 -27.02 -3.14 -15.27
N HIS A 354 -26.22 -2.91 -14.23
CA HIS A 354 -25.97 -1.55 -13.72
C HIS A 354 -24.93 -0.80 -14.57
N GLY A 355 -24.27 -1.45 -15.53
CA GLY A 355 -23.19 -0.88 -16.34
C GLY A 355 -21.90 -0.70 -15.57
N LEU A 356 -21.71 -1.46 -14.48
CA LEU A 356 -20.52 -1.40 -13.62
C LEU A 356 -19.37 -2.23 -14.18
N MET A 357 -19.68 -3.31 -14.90
CA MET A 357 -18.74 -4.12 -15.67
C MET A 357 -19.43 -4.58 -16.96
N THR A 358 -18.64 -4.83 -18.00
CA THR A 358 -19.11 -5.49 -19.22
C THR A 358 -19.17 -7.01 -19.03
N SER A 359 -19.97 -7.70 -19.85
CA SER A 359 -20.02 -9.17 -19.85
C SER A 359 -18.64 -9.79 -20.09
N THR A 360 -17.81 -9.15 -20.93
CA THR A 360 -16.45 -9.60 -21.21
C THR A 360 -15.55 -9.41 -19.99
N GLU A 361 -15.62 -8.29 -19.27
CA GLU A 361 -14.84 -8.10 -18.03
C GLU A 361 -15.19 -9.13 -16.95
N VAL A 362 -16.47 -9.49 -16.82
CA VAL A 362 -16.92 -10.57 -15.92
C VAL A 362 -16.36 -11.92 -16.38
N GLU A 363 -16.43 -12.23 -17.68
CA GLU A 363 -15.88 -13.45 -18.27
C GLU A 363 -14.36 -13.59 -17.99
N HIS A 364 -13.59 -12.51 -18.22
CA HIS A 364 -12.16 -12.50 -17.93
C HIS A 364 -11.88 -12.75 -16.43
N GLY A 365 -12.65 -12.12 -15.53
CA GLY A 365 -12.53 -12.34 -14.09
C GLY A 365 -12.80 -13.79 -13.68
N LEU A 366 -13.83 -14.41 -14.25
CA LEU A 366 -14.15 -15.82 -14.03
C LEU A 366 -13.06 -16.76 -14.59
N HIS A 367 -12.54 -16.47 -15.78
CA HIS A 367 -11.45 -17.26 -16.38
C HIS A 367 -10.14 -17.15 -15.55
N ASP A 368 -9.84 -15.97 -14.99
CA ASP A 368 -8.69 -15.80 -14.10
C ASP A 368 -8.83 -16.57 -12.78
N LEU A 369 -10.05 -16.78 -12.29
CA LEU A 369 -10.31 -17.66 -11.16
C LEU A 369 -10.05 -19.13 -11.51
N GLN A 370 -10.43 -19.59 -12.70
CA GLN A 370 -10.21 -20.98 -13.12
C GLN A 370 -8.73 -21.38 -13.23
N LYS A 371 -7.84 -20.41 -13.46
CA LYS A 371 -6.39 -20.66 -13.47
C LYS A 371 -5.84 -21.07 -12.08
N GLN A 372 -6.61 -20.87 -11.01
CA GLN A 372 -6.21 -21.17 -9.64
C GLN A 372 -6.64 -22.60 -9.26
N THR A 373 -6.02 -23.15 -8.21
CA THR A 373 -6.35 -24.49 -7.72
C THR A 373 -7.56 -24.46 -6.79
N TRP A 374 -8.65 -25.11 -7.21
CA TRP A 374 -9.88 -25.24 -6.44
C TRP A 374 -10.28 -26.71 -6.25
N PRO A 375 -11.10 -27.02 -5.24
CA PRO A 375 -11.82 -28.28 -5.15
C PRO A 375 -12.63 -28.59 -6.43
N LEU A 376 -12.86 -29.88 -6.72
CA LEU A 376 -13.50 -30.32 -7.97
C LEU A 376 -14.94 -29.80 -8.08
N ASP A 377 -15.72 -29.97 -7.02
CA ASP A 377 -17.08 -29.45 -6.86
C ASP A 377 -17.16 -27.94 -7.10
N PHE A 378 -16.21 -27.18 -6.52
CA PHE A 378 -16.13 -25.74 -6.71
C PHE A 378 -15.80 -25.36 -8.17
N SER A 379 -14.90 -26.12 -8.80
CA SER A 379 -14.47 -25.88 -10.18
C SER A 379 -15.61 -26.13 -11.18
N GLU A 380 -16.44 -27.14 -10.92
CA GLU A 380 -17.61 -27.48 -11.74
C GLU A 380 -18.66 -26.36 -11.70
N GLU A 381 -18.96 -25.82 -10.51
CA GLU A 381 -19.90 -24.70 -10.35
C GLU A 381 -19.36 -23.40 -10.98
N LEU A 382 -18.07 -23.11 -10.80
CA LEU A 382 -17.43 -21.95 -11.42
C LEU A 382 -17.48 -22.02 -12.96
N GLU A 383 -17.25 -23.21 -13.52
CA GLU A 383 -17.39 -23.47 -14.96
C GLU A 383 -18.84 -23.30 -15.43
N ALA A 384 -19.83 -23.75 -14.65
CA ALA A 384 -21.23 -23.54 -14.97
C ALA A 384 -21.58 -22.04 -15.04
N VAL A 385 -21.12 -21.24 -14.07
CA VAL A 385 -21.29 -19.78 -14.08
C VAL A 385 -20.59 -19.15 -15.29
N LEU A 386 -19.35 -19.55 -15.61
CA LEU A 386 -18.62 -19.03 -16.77
C LEU A 386 -19.36 -19.28 -18.09
N ARG A 387 -19.91 -20.48 -18.29
CA ARG A 387 -20.67 -20.83 -19.50
C ARG A 387 -21.89 -19.95 -19.73
N ILE A 388 -22.53 -19.46 -18.67
CA ILE A 388 -23.66 -18.55 -18.77
C ILE A 388 -23.23 -17.22 -19.41
N PHE A 389 -22.05 -16.71 -19.08
CA PHE A 389 -21.55 -15.46 -19.65
C PHE A 389 -21.00 -15.62 -21.07
N ILE A 390 -20.32 -16.73 -21.37
CA ILE A 390 -19.88 -17.07 -22.74
C ILE A 390 -21.09 -17.23 -23.69
N SER A 391 -22.16 -17.88 -23.23
CA SER A 391 -23.36 -18.09 -24.05
C SER A 391 -24.08 -16.78 -24.39
N LYS A 392 -24.00 -15.78 -23.50
CA LYS A 392 -24.60 -14.45 -23.69
C LYS A 392 -23.79 -13.56 -24.66
N THR A 393 -22.46 -13.67 -24.70
CA THR A 393 -21.62 -12.88 -25.63
C THR A 393 -21.82 -13.31 -27.09
N HIS A 394 -21.98 -14.61 -27.35
CA HIS A 394 -22.27 -15.15 -28.69
C HIS A 394 -23.68 -14.84 -29.23
N THR A 395 -24.62 -14.38 -28.41
CA THR A 395 -25.96 -13.98 -28.86
C THR A 395 -26.06 -12.49 -29.25
N THR A 396 -25.06 -11.68 -28.88
CA THR A 396 -25.02 -10.22 -29.16
C THR A 396 -24.17 -9.82 -30.37
N GLU A 397 -23.56 -10.75 -31.10
CA GLU A 397 -22.98 -10.42 -32.41
C GLU A 397 -24.10 -10.17 -33.43
N PRO A 398 -24.13 -9.02 -34.12
CA PRO A 398 -25.04 -8.85 -35.24
C PRO A 398 -24.59 -9.82 -36.33
N LYS A 399 -25.46 -10.76 -36.69
CA LYS A 399 -25.35 -11.51 -37.94
C LYS A 399 -25.29 -10.50 -39.08
N THR A 400 -24.08 -10.18 -39.52
CA THR A 400 -23.82 -9.59 -40.81
C THR A 400 -24.30 -10.61 -41.84
N PHE A 401 -25.54 -10.44 -42.30
CA PHE A 401 -26.00 -11.07 -43.53
C PHE A 401 -25.05 -10.62 -44.64
N ALA A 402 -24.17 -11.51 -45.06
CA ALA A 402 -23.48 -11.41 -46.34
C ALA A 402 -24.57 -11.47 -47.42
N CYS A 403 -24.92 -10.32 -47.97
CA CYS A 403 -25.76 -10.22 -49.15
C CYS A 403 -24.87 -10.55 -50.36
N ASP A 404 -24.82 -11.83 -50.73
CA ASP A 404 -24.40 -12.24 -52.06
C ASP A 404 -25.38 -11.66 -53.09
N LEU A 405 -24.94 -10.63 -53.80
CA LEU A 405 -25.50 -10.26 -55.09
C LEU A 405 -24.37 -10.32 -56.12
N GLY A 406 -24.27 -11.50 -56.73
CA GLY A 406 -23.53 -11.69 -57.95
C GLY A 406 -24.19 -10.94 -59.10
N SER A 407 -23.38 -10.25 -59.88
CA SER A 407 -23.62 -10.07 -61.31
C SER A 407 -22.32 -9.66 -62.00
N GLN A 408 -21.56 -10.64 -62.46
CA GLN A 408 -20.64 -10.42 -63.59
C GLN A 408 -21.48 -10.33 -64.87
N PRO A 409 -21.21 -9.39 -65.79
CA PRO A 409 -21.67 -9.50 -67.16
C PRO A 409 -20.53 -10.09 -68.03
N ARG A 410 -20.73 -11.31 -68.55
CA ARG A 410 -20.04 -11.77 -69.76
C ARG A 410 -21.09 -12.04 -70.83
N GLY A 411 -20.95 -11.32 -71.94
CA GLY A 411 -21.96 -11.13 -72.96
C GLY A 411 -22.11 -12.25 -74.00
N THR A 412 -22.92 -11.96 -75.01
CA THR A 412 -22.96 -12.63 -76.32
C THR A 412 -23.74 -11.68 -77.26
N VAL A 413 -23.07 -10.99 -78.20
CA VAL A 413 -22.87 -11.35 -79.63
C VAL A 413 -24.08 -11.02 -80.52
N ALA A 414 -23.91 -10.04 -81.44
CA ALA A 414 -23.89 -10.24 -82.91
C ALA A 414 -24.33 -8.99 -83.71
N ALA A 415 -23.41 -8.53 -84.57
CA ALA A 415 -23.54 -8.17 -86.00
C ALA A 415 -24.59 -7.13 -86.48
N GLN A 416 -24.12 -6.07 -87.13
CA GLN A 416 -24.10 -5.90 -88.61
C GLN A 416 -23.81 -4.42 -89.00
N SER A 417 -22.76 -4.23 -89.81
CA SER A 417 -22.66 -3.37 -91.01
C SER A 417 -21.23 -2.90 -91.25
#